data_AF-A0A924RAK7-F1
#
_entry.id   AF-A0A924RAK7-F1
#
_cell.length_a   1.000
_cell.length_b   1.000
_cell.length_c   1.000
_cell.angle_alpha   90.00
_cell.angle_beta   90.00
_cell.angle_gamma   90.00
#
_symmetry.space_group_name_H-M   'P 1'
#
loop_
_entity.id
_entity.type
_entity.pdbx_description
1 polymer ?
#
loop_
_entity_poly.entity_id
_entity_poly.type
_entity_poly.pdbx_seq_one_letter_code
_entity_poly.pdbx_strand_id
1 'polypeptide(L)'
;MRMYVALTVDDLTALMAGAAVVPSTAFTAESEDEEDELAALEEASEHGAAVGAAEVSDPDLPVALSQIASFHVDLDGTGDLAWYATQEIDAVLREVRRTASM
;
A
#
# COMPACT_ATOMS: atom_id res chain seq x y z
N MET A 1 3.20 14.16 -4.96
CA MET A 1 4.36 13.28 -4.86
C MET A 1 3.84 11.89 -4.55
N ARG A 2 4.52 10.85 -5.04
CA ARG A 2 4.16 9.48 -4.74
C ARG A 2 4.82 9.04 -3.43
N MET A 3 4.04 8.36 -2.61
CA MET A 3 4.49 7.67 -1.40
C MET A 3 4.00 6.23 -1.42
N TYR A 4 4.83 5.32 -0.97
CA TYR A 4 4.52 3.91 -0.79
C TYR A 4 4.19 3.68 0.68
N VAL A 5 2.90 3.54 0.98
CA VAL A 5 2.41 3.42 2.36
C VAL A 5 2.23 1.95 2.72
N ALA A 6 2.86 1.52 3.80
CA ALA A 6 2.64 0.19 4.35
C ALA A 6 1.28 0.17 5.06
N LEU A 7 0.38 -0.71 4.62
CA LEU A 7 -0.99 -0.80 5.10
C LEU A 7 -1.22 -2.11 5.86
N THR A 8 -1.78 -1.99 7.05
CA THR A 8 -2.28 -3.13 7.81
C THR A 8 -3.67 -3.55 7.34
N VAL A 9 -4.14 -4.71 7.81
CA VAL A 9 -5.54 -5.14 7.59
C VAL A 9 -6.54 -4.13 8.15
N ASP A 10 -6.21 -3.47 9.26
CA ASP A 10 -7.07 -2.46 9.88
C ASP A 10 -7.09 -1.18 9.04
N ASP A 11 -5.95 -0.76 8.50
CA ASP A 11 -5.88 0.40 7.59
C ASP A 11 -6.70 0.16 6.32
N LEU A 12 -6.55 -1.01 5.69
CA LEU A 12 -7.33 -1.40 4.51
C LEU A 12 -8.84 -1.43 4.82
N THR A 13 -9.22 -1.92 6.01
CA THR A 13 -10.61 -1.93 6.46
C THR A 13 -11.14 -0.51 6.66
N ALA A 14 -10.34 0.38 7.24
CA ALA A 14 -10.70 1.79 7.44
C ALA A 14 -10.83 2.54 6.10
N LEU A 15 -9.90 2.33 5.17
CA LEU A 15 -9.94 2.90 3.82
C LEU A 15 -11.19 2.45 3.05
N MET A 16 -11.53 1.16 3.11
CA MET A 16 -12.75 0.61 2.49
C MET A 16 -14.03 1.23 3.10
N ALA A 17 -14.00 1.56 4.39
CA ALA A 17 -15.09 2.28 5.07
C ALA A 17 -15.12 3.79 4.76
N GLY A 18 -14.17 4.30 3.95
CA GLY A 18 -14.06 5.71 3.58
C GLY A 18 -13.33 6.59 4.60
N ALA A 19 -12.69 6.00 5.60
CA ALA A 19 -11.84 6.74 6.53
C ALA A 19 -10.44 6.98 5.93
N ALA A 20 -9.80 8.09 6.31
CA ALA A 20 -8.38 8.31 6.04
C ALA A 20 -7.54 7.64 7.14
N VAL A 21 -6.35 7.18 6.77
CA VAL A 21 -5.43 6.46 7.67
C VAL A 21 -4.12 7.22 7.84
N VAL A 22 -3.50 7.06 9.00
CA VAL A 22 -2.14 7.54 9.25
C VAL A 22 -1.25 6.31 9.27
N PRO A 23 -0.66 5.92 8.13
CA PRO A 23 0.16 4.72 8.07
C PRO A 23 1.38 4.88 8.98
N SER A 24 1.74 3.81 9.70
CA SER A 24 2.88 3.83 10.60
C SER A 24 4.22 3.94 9.87
N THR A 25 4.27 3.46 8.63
CA THR A 25 5.47 3.44 7.80
C THR A 25 5.11 3.84 6.38
N ALA A 26 5.89 4.74 5.80
CA ALA A 26 5.76 5.17 4.42
C ALA A 26 7.12 5.53 3.83
N PHE A 27 7.29 5.29 2.54
CA PHE A 27 8.54 5.48 1.81
C PHE A 27 8.31 6.35 0.58
N THR A 28 9.33 7.13 0.22
CA THR A 28 9.39 7.87 -1.04
C THR A 28 10.56 7.37 -1.84
N ALA A 29 10.40 7.25 -3.15
CA ALA A 29 11.52 6.98 -4.04
C ALA A 29 12.57 8.10 -3.96
N GLU A 30 13.85 7.76 -4.14
CA GLU A 30 14.94 8.74 -4.17
C GLU A 30 14.87 9.64 -5.42
N SER A 31 14.28 9.13 -6.51
CA SER A 31 14.01 9.85 -7.74
C SER A 31 12.75 9.32 -8.44
N GLU A 32 12.43 9.85 -9.63
CA GLU A 32 11.33 9.36 -10.48
C GLU A 32 11.78 8.20 -11.41
N ASP A 33 12.98 7.66 -11.22
CA ASP A 33 13.46 6.50 -11.96
C ASP A 33 12.76 5.22 -11.47
N GLU A 34 12.45 4.32 -12.41
CA GLU A 34 11.66 3.10 -12.14
C GLU A 34 12.32 2.19 -11.09
N GLU A 35 13.65 2.12 -11.06
CA GLU A 35 14.40 1.33 -10.08
C GLU A 35 14.25 1.90 -8.66
N ASP A 36 14.25 3.23 -8.49
CA ASP A 36 14.08 3.87 -7.19
C ASP A 36 12.62 3.78 -6.71
N GLU A 37 11.66 3.85 -7.63
CA GLU A 37 10.25 3.59 -7.34
C GLU A 37 10.01 2.14 -6.89
N LEU A 38 10.63 1.18 -7.57
CA LEU A 38 10.56 -0.23 -7.19
C LEU A 38 11.20 -0.48 -5.83
N ALA A 39 12.39 0.07 -5.57
CA ALA A 39 13.06 -0.10 -4.28
C ALA A 39 12.23 0.44 -3.11
N ALA A 40 11.59 1.60 -3.28
CA ALA A 40 10.71 2.16 -2.25
C ALA A 40 9.42 1.34 -2.06
N LEU A 41 8.88 0.76 -3.13
CA LEU A 41 7.74 -0.14 -3.10
C LEU A 41 8.07 -1.46 -2.38
N GLU A 42 9.21 -2.07 -2.70
CA GLU A 42 9.69 -3.32 -2.09
C GLU A 42 9.94 -3.13 -0.60
N GLU A 43 10.65 -2.07 -0.21
CA GLU A 43 10.87 -1.75 1.20
C GLU A 43 9.53 -1.57 1.92
N ALA A 44 8.57 -0.82 1.36
CA ALA A 44 7.26 -0.65 1.97
C ALA A 44 6.51 -1.97 2.18
N SER A 45 6.72 -2.96 1.29
CA SER A 45 6.07 -4.27 1.38
C SER A 45 6.54 -5.10 2.56
N GLU A 46 7.75 -4.85 3.06
CA GLU A 46 8.27 -5.54 4.25
C GLU A 46 7.62 -5.07 5.56
N HIS A 47 6.98 -3.90 5.57
CA HIS A 47 6.39 -3.29 6.78
C HIS A 47 4.87 -3.38 6.86
N GLY A 48 4.23 -3.95 5.84
CA GLY A 48 2.78 -3.93 5.69
C GLY A 48 2.23 -5.24 5.18
N ALA A 49 0.92 -5.38 5.29
CA ALA A 49 0.21 -6.52 4.71
C ALA A 49 -0.13 -6.26 3.23
N ALA A 50 -0.20 -4.98 2.84
CA ALA A 50 -0.22 -4.49 1.47
C ALA A 50 0.51 -3.15 1.41
N VAL A 51 0.89 -2.71 0.22
CA VAL A 51 1.40 -1.36 -0.04
C VAL A 51 0.38 -0.58 -0.85
N GLY A 52 0.09 0.66 -0.43
CA GLY A 52 -0.65 1.62 -1.26
C GLY A 52 0.32 2.57 -1.94
N ALA A 53 0.25 2.70 -3.27
CA ALA A 53 0.91 3.79 -3.99
C ALA A 53 0.03 5.04 -3.88
N ALA A 54 0.35 5.95 -2.97
CA ALA A 54 -0.44 7.14 -2.64
C ALA A 54 0.14 8.40 -3.29
N GLU A 55 -0.74 9.17 -3.95
CA GLU A 55 -0.44 10.49 -4.51
C GLU A 55 -0.87 11.56 -3.50
N VAL A 56 0.09 12.13 -2.79
CA VAL A 56 -0.16 13.12 -1.74
C VAL A 56 0.47 14.47 -2.07
N SER A 57 -0.16 15.54 -1.56
CA SER A 57 0.42 16.89 -1.59
C SER A 57 1.27 17.19 -0.35
N ASP A 58 0.99 16.50 0.76
CA ASP A 58 1.67 16.66 2.04
C ASP A 58 1.84 15.27 2.68
N PRO A 59 3.08 14.82 2.94
CA PRO A 59 3.37 13.50 3.49
C PRO A 59 2.98 13.32 4.95
N ASP A 60 2.75 14.42 5.70
CA ASP A 60 2.44 14.38 7.12
C ASP A 60 0.92 14.29 7.39
N LEU A 61 0.10 14.33 6.33
CA LEU A 61 -1.36 14.25 6.43
C LEU A 61 -1.88 12.81 6.28
N PRO A 62 -3.04 12.48 6.89
CA PRO A 62 -3.70 11.20 6.68
C PRO A 62 -3.99 10.94 5.20
N VAL A 63 -3.82 9.69 4.77
CA VAL A 63 -4.06 9.22 3.40
C VAL A 63 -5.47 8.66 3.28
N ALA A 64 -6.25 9.19 2.35
CA ALA A 64 -7.57 8.68 1.99
C ALA A 64 -7.50 7.72 0.78
N LEU A 65 -8.50 6.86 0.62
CA LEU A 65 -8.58 5.92 -0.49
C LEU A 65 -8.52 6.62 -1.86
N SER A 66 -9.09 7.83 -1.98
CA SER A 66 -9.05 8.62 -3.22
C SER A 66 -7.66 9.11 -3.61
N GLN A 67 -6.69 9.06 -2.69
CA GLN A 67 -5.29 9.42 -2.95
C GLN A 67 -4.47 8.20 -3.34
N ILE A 68 -4.97 6.98 -3.14
CA ILE A 68 -4.28 5.77 -3.55
C ILE A 68 -4.53 5.54 -5.04
N ALA A 69 -3.45 5.28 -5.79
CA ALA A 69 -3.48 4.96 -7.21
C ALA A 69 -3.60 3.45 -7.44
N SER A 70 -2.90 2.65 -6.63
CA SER A 70 -2.91 1.18 -6.70
C SER A 70 -2.53 0.54 -5.36
N PHE A 71 -2.87 -0.74 -5.23
CA PHE A 71 -2.40 -1.60 -4.15
C PHE A 71 -1.43 -2.66 -4.69
N HIS A 72 -0.47 -3.04 -3.85
CA HIS A 72 0.52 -4.06 -4.13
C HIS A 72 0.56 -5.05 -2.98
N VAL A 73 0.51 -6.34 -3.29
CA VAL A 73 0.41 -7.39 -2.26
C VAL A 73 1.36 -8.53 -2.62
N ASP A 74 2.20 -8.92 -1.66
CA ASP A 74 2.93 -10.19 -1.74
C ASP A 74 1.96 -11.33 -1.34
N LEU A 75 1.59 -12.15 -2.32
CA LEU A 75 0.58 -13.19 -2.15
C LEU A 75 1.16 -14.53 -1.69
N ASP A 76 2.43 -14.77 -1.98
CA ASP A 76 3.07 -16.08 -1.78
C ASP A 76 4.37 -16.01 -0.96
N GLY A 77 4.73 -14.83 -0.46
CA GLY A 77 5.90 -14.61 0.39
C GLY A 77 7.21 -14.58 -0.39
N THR A 78 7.16 -14.47 -1.72
CA THR A 78 8.36 -14.46 -2.57
C THR A 78 8.92 -13.06 -2.79
N GLY A 79 8.16 -12.02 -2.43
CA GLY A 79 8.42 -10.64 -2.80
C GLY A 79 7.82 -10.23 -4.15
N ASP A 80 7.22 -11.14 -4.92
CA ASP A 80 6.54 -10.81 -6.17
C ASP A 80 5.20 -10.09 -5.88
N LEU A 81 5.19 -8.77 -6.07
CA LEU A 81 4.05 -7.93 -5.72
C LEU A 81 2.96 -7.93 -6.79
N ALA A 82 1.80 -8.54 -6.47
CA ALA A 82 0.62 -8.47 -7.30
C ALA A 82 -0.01 -7.07 -7.26
N TRP A 83 -0.35 -6.52 -8.43
CA TRP A 83 -0.97 -5.21 -8.59
C TRP A 83 -2.50 -5.29 -8.58
N TYR A 84 -3.15 -4.40 -7.84
CA TYR A 84 -4.61 -4.25 -7.78
C TYR A 84 -5.02 -2.79 -7.96
N ALA A 85 -6.14 -2.59 -8.65
CA ALA A 85 -6.76 -1.28 -8.76
C ALA A 85 -7.45 -0.89 -7.43
N THR A 86 -7.68 0.40 -7.21
CA THR A 86 -8.30 0.87 -5.95
C THR A 86 -9.73 0.39 -5.73
N GLN A 87 -10.47 0.10 -6.81
CA GLN A 87 -11.81 -0.47 -6.73
C GLN A 87 -11.80 -1.92 -6.22
N GLU A 88 -10.65 -2.58 -6.22
CA GLU A 88 -10.47 -3.98 -5.81
C GLU A 88 -10.00 -4.12 -4.35
N ILE A 89 -10.19 -3.08 -3.53
CA ILE A 89 -9.80 -3.11 -2.11
C ILE A 89 -10.44 -4.27 -1.32
N ASP A 90 -11.63 -4.72 -1.71
CA ASP A 90 -12.28 -5.89 -1.12
C ASP A 90 -11.51 -7.19 -1.45
N ALA A 91 -11.00 -7.29 -2.69
CA ALA A 91 -10.16 -8.40 -3.11
C ALA A 91 -8.82 -8.39 -2.37
N VAL A 92 -8.18 -7.21 -2.24
CA VAL A 92 -6.94 -7.03 -1.46
C VAL A 92 -7.15 -7.51 -0.02
N LEU A 93 -8.19 -7.02 0.66
CA LEU A 93 -8.52 -7.44 2.04
C LEU A 93 -8.71 -8.95 2.18
N ARG A 94 -9.35 -9.58 1.19
CA ARG A 94 -9.58 -11.03 1.18
C ARG A 94 -8.27 -11.80 1.03
N GLU A 95 -7.39 -11.36 0.14
CA GLU A 95 -6.10 -12.02 -0.10
C GLU A 95 -5.16 -11.85 1.09
N VAL A 96 -5.01 -10.64 1.62
CA VAL A 96 -4.16 -10.37 2.79
C VAL A 96 -4.59 -11.23 4.00
N ARG A 97 -5.90 -11.37 4.24
CA ARG A 97 -6.42 -12.22 5.33
C ARG A 97 -6.16 -13.71 5.09
N ARG A 98 -6.09 -14.14 3.83
CA ARG A 98 -5.71 -15.51 3.46
C ARG A 98 -4.25 -15.75 3.78
N THR A 99 -3.35 -14.86 3.35
CA THR A 99 -1.90 -15.01 3.55
C THR A 99 -1.53 -14.98 5.04
N ALA A 100 -2.17 -14.13 5.84
CA ALA A 100 -1.95 -14.09 7.30
C ALA A 100 -2.39 -15.37 8.05
N SER A 101 -3.15 -16.25 7.40
CA SER A 101 -3.64 -17.51 7.99
C SER A 101 -2.82 -18.74 7.56
N MET A 102 -1.83 -18.58 6.67
CA MET A 102 -0.94 -19.65 6.18
C MET A 102 0.33 -19.72 7.02
#